data_AF-A0A1M6QUA0-F1
#
_entry.id   AF-A0A1M6QUA0-F1
#
_cell.length_a   1.000
_cell.length_b   1.000
_cell.length_c   1.000
_cell.angle_alpha   90.00
_cell.angle_beta   90.00
_cell.angle_gamma   90.00
#
_symmetry.space_group_name_H-M   'P 1'
#
loop_
_entity.id
_entity.type
_entity.pdbx_description
1 polymer ?
#
loop_
_entity_poly.entity_id
_entity_poly.type
_entity_poly.pdbx_seq_one_letter_code
_entity_poly.pdbx_strand_id
1 'polypeptide(L)'
;MPNAQPPASMDGPGGVEEAAIRDVRVSAWFDTNTFEKKHGVQVFVPGRGWLHLAVGGVAAIFDTAEEAKAQADEVKQQASLANRPEGGGDGR
;
A
#
# COMPACT_ATOMS: atom_id res chain seq x y z
N MET A 1 -35.70 13.29 -35.25
CA MET A 1 -34.42 12.72 -34.78
C MET A 1 -33.51 12.59 -35.99
N PRO A 2 -32.28 13.14 -35.92
CA PRO A 2 -31.11 12.28 -36.07
C PRO A 2 -29.94 12.61 -35.11
N ASN A 3 -29.31 11.52 -34.67
CA ASN A 3 -27.93 11.27 -34.23
C ASN A 3 -27.00 12.39 -33.74
N ALA A 4 -26.72 12.30 -32.44
CA ALA A 4 -25.40 11.99 -31.85
C ALA A 4 -24.11 12.51 -32.51
N GLN A 5 -23.42 13.37 -31.76
CA GLN A 5 -21.98 13.21 -31.47
C GLN A 5 -21.64 13.93 -30.15
N PRO A 6 -21.36 13.24 -29.03
CA PRO A 6 -20.71 13.89 -27.89
C PRO A 6 -19.23 14.16 -28.25
N PRO A 7 -18.67 15.34 -27.91
CA PRO A 7 -17.27 15.62 -28.17
C PRO A 7 -16.36 14.80 -27.24
N ALA A 8 -15.33 14.25 -27.88
CA ALA A 8 -14.02 13.84 -27.38
C ALA A 8 -13.89 13.44 -25.90
N SER A 9 -13.74 12.13 -25.70
CA SER A 9 -13.12 11.51 -24.54
C SER A 9 -11.83 12.24 -24.14
N MET A 10 -11.85 12.95 -23.00
CA MET A 10 -10.68 13.28 -22.19
C MET A 10 -11.05 13.25 -20.71
N ASP A 11 -11.70 12.17 -20.29
CA ASP A 11 -11.58 11.67 -18.92
C ASP A 11 -10.66 10.45 -19.01
N GLY A 12 -9.38 10.72 -19.26
CA GLY A 12 -8.34 9.73 -19.00
C GLY A 12 -8.43 9.40 -17.52
N PRO A 13 -8.46 8.12 -17.12
CA PRO A 13 -8.63 7.75 -15.73
C PRO A 13 -7.53 8.46 -14.95
N GLY A 14 -7.93 9.33 -14.03
CA GLY A 14 -7.02 9.96 -13.08
C GLY A 14 -6.11 8.87 -12.59
N GLY A 15 -4.83 8.97 -12.98
CA GLY A 15 -3.82 8.01 -12.61
C GLY A 15 -3.96 7.88 -11.10
N VAL A 16 -4.39 6.70 -10.66
CA VAL A 16 -4.18 6.31 -9.28
C VAL A 16 -2.69 6.49 -9.11
N GLU A 17 -2.28 7.61 -8.52
CA GLU A 17 -0.91 7.83 -8.12
C GLU A 17 -0.58 6.57 -7.35
N GLU A 18 0.22 5.72 -8.00
CA GLU A 18 0.65 4.45 -7.47
C GLU A 18 1.17 4.80 -6.10
N ALA A 19 0.43 4.38 -5.06
CA ALA A 19 0.64 4.86 -3.71
C ALA A 19 1.98 4.30 -3.25
N ALA A 20 3.06 4.97 -3.66
CA ALA A 20 4.42 4.56 -3.45
C ALA A 20 4.61 4.62 -1.94
N ILE A 21 4.61 3.43 -1.33
CA ILE A 21 4.85 3.28 0.09
C ILE A 21 6.24 3.86 0.35
N ARG A 22 6.27 5.03 0.98
CA ARG A 22 7.52 5.78 1.19
C ARG A 22 8.27 5.30 2.41
N ASP A 23 7.51 4.89 3.44
CA ASP A 23 8.06 4.45 4.71
C ASP A 23 7.16 3.36 5.31
N VAL A 24 7.76 2.48 6.10
CA VAL A 24 7.07 1.37 6.77
C VAL A 24 7.62 1.22 8.17
N ARG A 25 6.73 1.16 9.14
CA ARG A 25 7.06 1.02 10.57
C ARG A 25 6.21 -0.05 11.25
N VAL A 26 6.70 -0.55 12.37
CA VAL A 26 5.93 -1.38 13.29
C VAL A 26 5.31 -0.48 14.35
N SER A 27 3.99 -0.59 14.53
CA SER A 27 3.27 0.03 15.63
C SER A 27 2.87 -1.06 16.62
N ALA A 28 3.10 -0.82 17.91
CA ALA A 28 2.58 -1.69 18.95
C ALA A 28 1.37 -1.05 19.59
N TRP A 29 0.32 -1.82 19.81
CA TRP A 29 -0.82 -1.39 20.61
C TRP A 29 -1.17 -2.46 21.63
N PHE A 30 -1.96 -2.04 22.59
CA PHE A 30 -2.49 -2.92 23.61
C PHE A 30 -3.90 -3.32 23.20
N ASP A 31 -4.13 -4.62 23.02
CA ASP A 31 -5.47 -5.13 22.74
C ASP A 31 -6.29 -5.11 24.03
N THR A 32 -7.41 -4.38 24.03
CA THR A 32 -8.24 -4.21 25.23
C THR A 32 -9.19 -5.39 25.48
N ASN A 33 -9.30 -6.33 24.54
CA ASN A 33 -10.14 -7.52 24.72
C ASN A 33 -9.32 -8.67 25.31
N THR A 34 -8.10 -8.88 24.81
CA THR A 34 -7.22 -9.97 25.28
C THR A 34 -6.20 -9.52 26.32
N PHE A 35 -6.04 -8.20 26.53
CA PHE A 35 -5.00 -7.61 27.38
C PHE A 35 -3.57 -7.97 26.95
N GLU A 36 -3.40 -8.32 25.69
CA GLU A 36 -2.11 -8.67 25.12
C GLU A 36 -1.55 -7.53 24.29
N LYS A 37 -0.23 -7.47 24.24
CA LYS A 37 0.46 -6.56 23.34
C LYS A 37 0.43 -7.16 21.93
N LYS A 38 -0.08 -6.40 20.97
CA LYS A 38 -0.08 -6.78 19.56
C LYS A 38 0.75 -5.79 18.75
N HIS A 39 1.27 -6.27 17.64
CA HIS A 39 2.17 -5.55 16.76
C HIS A 39 1.57 -5.52 15.36
N GLY A 40 1.34 -4.33 14.80
CA GLY A 40 0.88 -4.19 13.43
C GLY A 40 1.87 -3.42 12.57
N VAL A 41 1.77 -3.63 11.26
CA VAL A 41 2.58 -2.91 10.28
C VAL A 41 1.80 -1.69 9.80
N GLN A 42 2.46 -0.53 9.79
CA GLN A 42 1.93 0.70 9.23
C GLN A 42 2.77 1.15 8.04
N VAL A 43 2.09 1.55 6.98
CA VAL A 43 2.69 2.08 5.75
C VAL A 43 2.35 3.56 5.63
N PHE A 44 3.33 4.37 5.25
CA PHE A 44 3.08 5.77 4.93
C PHE A 44 2.75 5.90 3.44
N VAL A 45 1.54 6.39 3.18
CA VAL A 45 1.05 6.70 1.83
C VAL A 45 1.01 8.22 1.68
N PRO A 46 1.80 8.80 0.76
CA PRO A 46 1.72 10.23 0.44
C PRO A 46 0.28 10.65 0.15
N GLY A 47 -0.17 11.78 0.70
CA GLY A 47 -1.55 12.26 0.55
C GLY A 47 -2.59 11.61 1.47
N ARG A 48 -2.29 10.47 2.11
CA ARG A 48 -3.18 9.85 3.12
C ARG A 48 -2.61 9.76 4.53
N GLY A 49 -1.29 9.70 4.66
CA GLY A 49 -0.61 9.53 5.94
C GLY A 49 -0.34 8.06 6.28
N TRP A 50 -0.29 7.75 7.58
CA TRP A 50 0.01 6.41 8.07
C TRP A 50 -1.24 5.53 8.09
N LEU A 51 -1.20 4.42 7.37
CA LEU A 51 -2.29 3.45 7.27
C LEU A 51 -1.83 2.09 7.79
N HIS A 52 -2.72 1.35 8.44
CA HIS A 52 -2.44 -0.03 8.83
C HIS A 52 -2.51 -0.95 7.61
N LEU A 53 -1.52 -1.82 7.50
CA LEU A 53 -1.49 -2.83 6.45
C LEU A 53 -2.60 -3.86 6.69
N ALA A 54 -3.29 -4.24 5.62
CA ALA A 54 -4.22 -5.36 5.60
C ALA A 54 -3.80 -6.35 4.51
N VAL A 55 -3.75 -7.64 4.84
CA VAL A 55 -3.44 -8.73 3.93
C VAL A 55 -4.72 -9.56 3.75
N GLY A 56 -5.18 -9.72 2.51
CA GLY A 56 -6.42 -10.45 2.23
C GLY A 56 -7.69 -9.84 2.87
N GLY A 57 -7.67 -8.54 3.15
CA GLY A 57 -8.79 -7.84 3.81
C GLY A 57 -8.78 -7.91 5.35
N VAL A 58 -7.77 -8.54 5.95
CA VAL A 58 -7.59 -8.62 7.40
C VAL A 58 -6.39 -7.78 7.81
N ALA A 59 -6.51 -7.01 8.89
CA ALA A 59 -5.40 -6.24 9.42
C ALA A 59 -4.21 -7.17 9.75
N ALA A 60 -3.02 -6.81 9.30
CA ALA A 60 -1.80 -7.55 9.57
C ALA A 60 -1.34 -7.27 11.01
N ILE A 61 -1.85 -8.08 11.94
CA ILE A 61 -1.61 -7.99 13.38
C ILE A 61 -0.87 -9.25 13.81
N PHE A 62 0.21 -9.06 14.57
CA PHE A 62 1.12 -10.11 15.01
C PHE A 62 1.27 -10.09 16.52
N ASP A 63 1.56 -11.24 17.11
CA ASP A 63 1.78 -11.39 18.55
C ASP A 63 3.18 -10.93 18.96
N THR A 64 4.16 -11.06 18.06
CA THR A 64 5.54 -10.67 18.32
C THR A 64 6.00 -9.50 17.45
N ALA A 65 6.95 -8.73 17.98
CA ALA A 65 7.59 -7.65 17.23
C ALA A 65 8.44 -8.18 16.06
N GLU A 66 8.98 -9.40 16.18
CA GLU A 66 9.83 -10.03 15.17
C GLU A 66 9.02 -10.40 13.92
N GLU A 67 7.84 -11.00 14.09
CA GLU A 67 6.94 -11.31 12.98
C GLU A 67 6.47 -10.04 12.26
N ALA A 68 6.07 -9.01 13.03
CA ALA A 68 5.69 -7.73 12.45
C ALA A 68 6.85 -7.07 11.68
N LYS A 69 8.09 -7.24 12.16
CA LYS A 69 9.28 -6.69 11.48
C LYS A 69 9.59 -7.45 10.20
N ALA A 70 9.46 -8.78 10.19
CA ALA A 70 9.62 -9.58 8.98
C ALA A 70 8.61 -9.18 7.90
N GLN A 71 7.34 -9.01 8.27
CA GLN A 71 6.32 -8.52 7.34
C GLN A 71 6.60 -7.10 6.85
N ALA A 72 7.04 -6.21 7.74
CA ALA A 72 7.41 -4.85 7.35
C ALA A 72 8.58 -4.82 6.34
N ASP A 73 9.57 -5.71 6.49
CA ASP A 73 10.69 -5.83 5.55
C ASP A 73 10.23 -6.36 4.19
N GLU A 74 9.39 -7.39 4.18
CA GLU A 74 8.79 -7.92 2.95
C GLU A 74 7.99 -6.85 2.20
N VAL A 75 7.18 -6.07 2.91
CA VAL A 75 6.40 -4.96 2.33
C VAL A 75 7.31 -3.86 1.79
N LYS A 76 8.43 -3.55 2.46
CA LYS A 76 9.43 -2.61 1.93
C LYS A 76 10.08 -3.12 0.64
N GLN A 77 10.40 -4.41 0.58
CA GLN A 77 10.98 -5.03 -0.62
C GLN A 77 9.98 -5.03 -1.78
N GLN A 78 8.72 -5.40 -1.53
CA GLN A 78 7.65 -5.36 -2.53
C GLN A 78 7.36 -3.94 -3.01
N ALA A 79 7.29 -2.97 -2.10
CA ALA A 79 7.15 -1.56 -2.46
C ALA A 79 8.33 -1.07 -3.31
N SER A 80 9.56 -1.49 -3.00
CA SER A 80 10.75 -1.14 -3.79
C SER A 80 10.75 -1.79 -5.17
N LEU A 81 10.22 -3.01 -5.29
CA LEU A 81 10.06 -3.72 -6.56
C LEU A 81 8.95 -3.11 -7.42
N ALA A 82 7.83 -2.72 -6.82
CA ALA A 82 6.73 -2.02 -7.51
C ALA A 82 7.17 -0.62 -7.99
N ASN A 83 7.99 0.09 -7.22
CA ASN A 83 8.59 1.37 -7.62
C ASN A 83 9.70 1.23 -8.68
N ARG A 84 10.05 0.01 -9.12
CA ARG A 84 10.99 -0.15 -10.24
C ARG A 84 10.20 0.10 -11.51
N PRO A 85 10.50 1.15 -12.29
CA PRO A 85 9.82 1.35 -13.56
C PRO A 85 10.02 0.10 -14.42
N GLU A 86 8.93 -0.58 -14.78
CA GLU A 86 8.88 -1.46 -15.95
C GLU A 86 9.15 -0.59 -17.18
N GLY A 87 10.42 -0.30 -17.41
CA GLY A 87 10.87 0.68 -18.38
C GLY A 87 12.35 0.52 -18.66
N GLY A 88 12.70 -0.63 -19.22
CA GLY A 88 14.05 -0.91 -19.74
C GLY A 88 14.12 -2.17 -20.59
N GLY A 89 12.98 -2.60 -21.15
CA GLY A 89 12.95 -3.51 -22.28
C GLY A 89 12.77 -2.70 -23.56
N ASP A 90 13.67 -2.95 -24.50
CA ASP A 90 13.63 -2.64 -25.94
C ASP A 90 14.36 -1.38 -26.45
N GLY A 91 15.44 -1.64 -27.21
CA GLY A 91 15.88 -0.77 -28.30
C GLY A 91 17.29 -0.17 -28.25
N ARG A 92 18.35 -0.99 -28.29
CA ARG A 92 19.50 -0.82 -29.23
C ARG A 92 20.58 -1.89 -29.05
#